data_AF-A0A1B7W462-F1
#
_entry.id   AF-A0A1B7W462-F1
#
_cell.length_a   1.000
_cell.length_b   1.000
_cell.length_c   1.000
_cell.angle_alpha   90.00
_cell.angle_beta   90.00
_cell.angle_gamma   90.00
#
_symmetry.space_group_name_H-M   'P 1'
#
loop_
_entity.id
_entity.type
_entity.pdbx_description
1 polymer ?
#
loop_
_entity_poly.entity_id
_entity_poly.type
_entity_poly.pdbx_seq_one_letter_code
_entity_poly.pdbx_strand_id
1 'polypeptide(L)'
;KNAYYKTDSNYTQLETLPNIDINIKCGNSLISRFSLDGNLQVALSKQKYTIEDYKNAVKTYRNAENKEQKRKMERLIQEIKGNFKTSLGLSDPNKTKLRKLEGEVENLEDQIFLIPETKAEKKTREKKIAKLNNEIDKLRVEIEDIEGGKIYENAFEWRFEFPEVLNDDGVFVGFDVVIGNPPYV
;
A
#
# COMPACT_ATOMS: atom_id res chain seq x y z
N LYS A 1 -16.61 -40.96 -17.03
CA LYS A 1 -16.37 -39.60 -16.48
C LYS A 1 -14.96 -39.58 -15.88
N ASN A 2 -13.93 -39.30 -16.68
CA ASN A 2 -12.53 -39.24 -16.24
C ASN A 2 -12.06 -37.78 -16.30
N ALA A 3 -12.78 -36.88 -15.63
CA ALA A 3 -12.52 -35.44 -15.69
C ALA A 3 -11.27 -34.99 -14.89
N TYR A 4 -10.57 -35.92 -14.26
CA TYR A 4 -9.44 -35.65 -13.35
C TYR A 4 -8.11 -36.22 -13.87
N TYR A 5 -8.07 -36.76 -15.08
CA TYR A 5 -6.88 -37.43 -15.64
C TYR A 5 -6.50 -36.82 -16.98
N LYS A 6 -5.20 -36.60 -17.18
CA LYS A 6 -4.69 -35.95 -18.41
C LYS A 6 -4.84 -36.88 -19.61
N THR A 7 -5.49 -36.41 -20.66
CA THR A 7 -5.61 -37.09 -21.97
C THR A 7 -4.25 -37.46 -22.54
N ASP A 8 -3.28 -36.56 -22.39
CA ASP A 8 -1.94 -36.65 -22.97
C ASP A 8 -1.10 -37.75 -22.30
N SER A 9 -1.54 -38.21 -21.11
CA SER A 9 -0.91 -39.30 -20.36
C SER A 9 -1.63 -40.65 -20.56
N ASN A 10 -2.53 -40.77 -21.53
CA ASN A 10 -3.47 -41.91 -21.64
C ASN A 10 -4.23 -42.16 -20.32
N TYR A 11 -4.61 -41.08 -19.63
CA TYR A 11 -5.30 -41.12 -18.34
C TYR A 11 -4.53 -41.82 -17.20
N THR A 12 -3.20 -41.91 -17.28
CA THR A 12 -2.37 -42.50 -16.21
C THR A 12 -1.94 -41.49 -15.14
N GLN A 13 -1.95 -40.19 -15.48
CA GLN A 13 -1.59 -39.12 -14.56
C GLN A 13 -2.81 -38.25 -14.22
N LEU A 14 -2.91 -37.88 -12.94
CA LEU A 14 -3.92 -36.94 -12.45
C LEU A 14 -3.64 -35.53 -12.95
N GLU A 15 -4.70 -34.79 -13.22
CA GLU A 15 -4.67 -33.36 -13.44
C GLU A 15 -4.53 -32.66 -12.08
N THR A 16 -3.39 -32.00 -11.88
CA THR A 16 -3.11 -31.26 -10.65
C THR A 16 -3.76 -29.90 -10.72
N LEU A 17 -4.47 -29.51 -9.66
CA LEU A 17 -5.02 -28.15 -9.55
C LEU A 17 -3.89 -27.11 -9.57
N PRO A 18 -4.13 -25.91 -10.12
CA PRO A 18 -3.18 -24.81 -10.04
C PRO A 18 -2.90 -24.44 -8.58
N ASN A 19 -1.80 -23.77 -8.32
CA ASN A 19 -1.43 -23.26 -7.00
C ASN A 19 -2.45 -22.20 -6.56
N ILE A 20 -3.45 -22.61 -5.77
CA ILE A 20 -4.52 -21.73 -5.25
C ILE A 20 -4.13 -20.99 -3.97
N ASP A 21 -3.05 -21.40 -3.31
CA ASP A 21 -2.55 -20.82 -2.07
C ASP A 21 -2.25 -19.33 -2.20
N ILE A 22 -1.84 -18.87 -3.39
CA ILE A 22 -1.63 -17.44 -3.66
C ILE A 22 -2.89 -16.59 -3.49
N ASN A 23 -4.09 -17.18 -3.66
CA ASN A 23 -5.37 -16.49 -3.53
C ASN A 23 -5.94 -16.54 -2.11
N ILE A 24 -5.39 -17.39 -1.24
CA ILE A 24 -5.83 -17.49 0.16
C ILE A 24 -5.09 -16.42 0.96
N LYS A 25 -5.84 -15.43 1.43
CA LYS A 25 -5.29 -14.29 2.16
C LYS A 25 -5.84 -14.21 3.58
N CYS A 26 -4.98 -13.84 4.52
CA CYS A 26 -5.35 -13.60 5.90
C CYS A 26 -5.20 -12.11 6.21
N GLY A 27 -6.19 -11.53 6.89
CA GLY A 27 -6.16 -10.14 7.33
C GLY A 27 -7.57 -9.57 7.49
N ASN A 28 -7.64 -8.36 8.03
CA ASN A 28 -8.87 -7.59 8.18
C ASN A 28 -9.10 -6.73 6.93
N SER A 29 -10.05 -7.14 6.10
CA SER A 29 -10.41 -6.49 4.84
C SER A 29 -11.14 -5.16 4.99
N LEU A 30 -11.58 -4.80 6.21
CA LEU A 30 -12.25 -3.54 6.50
C LEU A 30 -11.29 -2.42 6.90
N ILE A 31 -10.03 -2.76 7.17
CA ILE A 31 -9.01 -1.80 7.58
C ILE A 31 -8.00 -1.65 6.45
N SER A 32 -7.80 -0.40 6.02
CA SER A 32 -6.76 -0.03 5.05
C SER A 32 -5.91 1.09 5.64
N ARG A 33 -4.59 0.91 5.57
CA ARG A 33 -3.56 1.88 5.93
C ARG A 33 -3.23 2.81 4.76
N PHE A 34 -3.41 2.37 3.52
CA PHE A 34 -3.00 3.13 2.33
C PHE A 34 -4.21 3.62 1.54
N SER A 35 -4.23 4.91 1.20
CA SER A 35 -5.30 5.48 0.36
C SER A 35 -5.42 4.74 -0.99
N LEU A 36 -6.66 4.54 -1.45
CA LEU A 36 -6.98 3.94 -2.75
C LEU A 36 -6.47 4.78 -3.94
N ASP A 37 -6.23 6.08 -3.73
CA ASP A 37 -5.72 7.00 -4.76
C ASP A 37 -4.18 6.98 -4.86
N GLY A 38 -3.50 6.25 -3.98
CA GLY A 38 -2.04 6.20 -3.97
C GLY A 38 -1.46 5.64 -5.27
N ASN A 39 -0.47 6.31 -5.87
CA ASN A 39 0.12 5.88 -7.14
C ASN A 39 1.11 4.70 -6.96
N LEU A 40 0.70 3.49 -7.33
CA LEU A 40 1.52 2.28 -7.26
C LEU A 40 2.65 2.23 -8.30
N GLN A 41 2.49 2.94 -9.41
CA GLN A 41 3.48 2.96 -10.49
C GLN A 41 4.79 3.62 -10.05
N VAL A 42 4.72 4.63 -9.17
CA VAL A 42 5.89 5.27 -8.56
C VAL A 42 6.70 4.28 -7.71
N ALA A 43 6.03 3.33 -7.05
CA ALA A 43 6.69 2.32 -6.25
C ALA A 43 7.41 1.27 -7.12
N LEU A 44 6.83 0.92 -8.27
CA LEU A 44 7.36 -0.09 -9.19
C LEU A 44 8.49 0.44 -10.06
N SER A 45 8.37 1.69 -10.53
CA SER A 45 9.34 2.32 -11.42
C SER A 45 10.73 2.45 -10.80
N LYS A 46 10.82 2.65 -9.47
CA LYS A 46 12.09 2.67 -8.72
C LYS A 46 12.91 1.37 -8.87
N GLN A 47 12.23 0.25 -9.11
CA GLN A 47 12.81 -1.09 -9.20
C GLN A 47 12.76 -1.67 -10.62
N LYS A 48 12.37 -0.84 -11.61
CA LYS A 48 12.18 -1.24 -13.02
C LYS A 48 11.16 -2.36 -13.23
N TYR A 49 10.21 -2.51 -12.31
CA TYR A 49 9.07 -3.39 -12.50
C TYR A 49 7.88 -2.58 -13.04
N THR A 50 6.95 -3.28 -13.69
CA THR A 50 5.67 -2.75 -14.15
C THR A 50 4.52 -3.47 -13.44
N ILE A 51 3.30 -2.93 -13.55
CA ILE A 51 2.11 -3.62 -13.06
C ILE A 51 1.90 -4.93 -13.83
N GLU A 52 2.26 -4.95 -15.11
CA GLU A 52 2.20 -6.15 -15.94
C GLU A 52 3.18 -7.23 -15.46
N ASP A 53 4.40 -6.86 -15.05
CA ASP A 53 5.33 -7.80 -14.43
C ASP A 53 4.75 -8.40 -13.15
N TYR A 54 4.04 -7.59 -12.35
CA TYR A 54 3.40 -8.06 -11.14
C TYR A 54 2.25 -9.03 -11.43
N LYS A 55 1.35 -8.68 -12.36
CA LYS A 55 0.27 -9.56 -12.85
C LYS A 55 0.86 -10.89 -13.38
N ASN A 56 1.93 -10.81 -14.16
CA ASN A 56 2.60 -11.99 -14.72
C ASN A 56 3.29 -12.83 -13.65
N ALA A 57 3.88 -12.24 -12.62
CA ALA A 57 4.46 -12.97 -11.50
C ALA A 57 3.41 -13.80 -10.75
N VAL A 58 2.22 -13.22 -10.48
CA VAL A 58 1.11 -13.92 -9.84
C VAL A 58 0.57 -15.04 -10.73
N LYS A 59 0.37 -14.78 -12.03
CA LYS A 59 -0.06 -15.79 -13.01
C LYS A 59 0.95 -16.95 -13.13
N THR A 60 2.23 -16.62 -13.13
CA THR A 60 3.33 -17.60 -13.21
C THR A 60 3.42 -18.43 -11.94
N TYR A 61 3.19 -17.84 -10.76
CA TYR A 61 3.10 -18.57 -9.51
C TYR A 61 1.94 -19.58 -9.54
N ARG A 62 0.75 -19.13 -9.96
CA ARG A 62 -0.47 -19.96 -10.03
C ARG A 62 -0.26 -21.20 -10.90
N ASN A 63 0.48 -21.06 -12.00
CA ASN A 63 0.73 -22.12 -12.97
C ASN A 63 2.14 -22.75 -12.85
N ALA A 64 2.88 -22.49 -11.77
CA ALA A 64 4.25 -22.97 -11.63
C ALA A 64 4.31 -24.50 -11.63
N GLU A 65 5.13 -25.07 -12.52
CA GLU A 65 5.29 -26.52 -12.69
C GLU A 65 6.26 -27.13 -11.67
N ASN A 66 7.11 -26.31 -11.06
CA ASN A 66 8.11 -26.76 -10.10
C ASN A 66 8.26 -25.80 -8.90
N LYS A 67 8.85 -26.34 -7.82
CA LYS A 67 9.01 -25.64 -6.53
C LYS A 67 9.97 -24.46 -6.62
N GLU A 68 10.93 -24.49 -7.53
CA GLU A 68 11.92 -23.40 -7.69
C GLU A 68 11.27 -22.17 -8.31
N GLN A 69 10.51 -22.35 -9.40
CA GLN A 69 9.71 -21.30 -10.02
C GLN A 69 8.71 -20.70 -9.03
N LYS A 70 8.03 -21.55 -8.24
CA LYS A 70 7.12 -21.11 -7.17
C LYS A 70 7.84 -20.19 -6.17
N ARG A 71 8.98 -20.61 -5.63
CA ARG A 71 9.79 -19.82 -4.67
C ARG A 71 10.31 -18.53 -5.28
N LYS A 72 10.73 -18.54 -6.54
CA LYS A 72 11.23 -17.34 -7.23
C LYS A 72 10.13 -16.30 -7.40
N MET A 73 8.95 -16.73 -7.85
CA MET A 73 7.79 -15.84 -7.98
C MET A 73 7.28 -15.36 -6.61
N GLU A 74 7.31 -16.21 -5.59
CA GLU A 74 6.97 -15.82 -4.22
C GLU A 74 7.83 -14.65 -3.72
N ARG A 75 9.16 -14.76 -3.89
CA ARG A 75 10.10 -13.72 -3.49
C ARG A 75 9.86 -12.43 -4.24
N LEU A 76 9.68 -12.51 -5.56
CA LEU A 76 9.40 -11.33 -6.39
C LEU A 76 8.11 -10.63 -5.97
N ILE A 77 7.04 -11.39 -5.71
CA ILE A 77 5.76 -10.84 -5.24
C ILE A 77 5.93 -10.16 -3.88
N GLN A 78 6.65 -10.78 -2.94
CA GLN A 78 6.89 -10.18 -1.62
C GLN A 78 7.74 -8.91 -1.70
N GLU A 79 8.73 -8.90 -2.57
CA GLU A 79 9.56 -7.72 -2.84
C GLU A 79 8.72 -6.56 -3.38
N ILE A 80 7.90 -6.81 -4.41
CA ILE A 80 6.98 -5.82 -4.98
C ILE A 80 6.03 -5.26 -3.91
N LYS A 81 5.41 -6.13 -3.10
CA LYS A 81 4.53 -5.71 -1.99
C LYS A 81 5.25 -4.89 -0.92
N GLY A 82 6.46 -5.28 -0.54
CA GLY A 82 7.29 -4.52 0.40
C GLY A 82 7.63 -3.12 -0.12
N ASN A 83 7.85 -3.01 -1.43
CA ASN A 83 8.11 -1.74 -2.10
C ASN A 83 6.87 -0.84 -2.14
N PHE A 84 5.67 -1.40 -2.31
CA PHE A 84 4.42 -0.65 -2.18
C PHE A 84 4.28 -0.03 -0.79
N LYS A 85 4.46 -0.85 0.27
CA LYS A 85 4.37 -0.38 1.67
C LYS A 85 5.36 0.75 1.94
N THR A 86 6.61 0.60 1.51
CA THR A 86 7.66 1.61 1.71
C THR A 86 7.37 2.89 0.92
N SER A 87 7.06 2.78 -0.37
CA SER A 87 6.89 3.95 -1.24
C SER A 87 5.63 4.75 -0.91
N LEU A 88 4.53 4.07 -0.62
CA LEU A 88 3.28 4.74 -0.23
C LEU A 88 3.36 5.29 1.19
N GLY A 89 4.07 4.61 2.11
CA GLY A 89 4.34 5.15 3.45
C GLY A 89 5.22 6.40 3.46
N LEU A 90 6.03 6.62 2.42
CA LEU A 90 6.80 7.85 2.21
C LEU A 90 5.98 8.99 1.59
N SER A 91 4.98 8.64 0.77
CA SER A 91 4.10 9.57 0.06
C SER A 91 2.82 9.91 0.84
N ASP A 92 2.78 9.57 2.13
CA ASP A 92 1.64 9.83 3.00
C ASP A 92 1.30 11.34 3.00
N PRO A 93 0.05 11.73 2.64
CA PRO A 93 -0.39 13.12 2.66
C PRO A 93 -0.18 13.79 4.02
N ASN A 94 -0.38 13.07 5.13
CA ASN A 94 -0.21 13.59 6.49
C ASN A 94 1.26 13.91 6.75
N LYS A 95 2.21 13.05 6.32
CA LYS A 95 3.64 13.32 6.43
C LYS A 95 4.08 14.49 5.54
N THR A 96 3.51 14.59 4.35
CA THR A 96 3.78 15.72 3.44
C THR A 96 3.26 17.03 4.03
N LYS A 97 2.07 17.02 4.62
CA LYS A 97 1.49 18.16 5.33
C LYS A 97 2.33 18.55 6.54
N LEU A 98 2.77 17.56 7.32
CA LEU A 98 3.66 17.76 8.48
C LEU A 98 4.94 18.52 8.07
N ARG A 99 5.67 18.03 7.06
CA ARG A 99 6.89 18.69 6.56
C ARG A 99 6.65 20.13 6.11
N LYS A 100 5.51 20.41 5.46
CA LYS A 100 5.15 21.76 5.03
C LYS A 100 4.91 22.70 6.21
N LEU A 101 4.19 22.23 7.24
CA LEU A 101 3.93 23.01 8.45
C LEU A 101 5.21 23.26 9.24
N GLU A 102 6.06 22.24 9.38
CA GLU A 102 7.38 22.37 10.02
C GLU A 102 8.24 23.41 9.30
N GLY A 103 8.30 23.35 7.97
CA GLY A 103 9.00 24.36 7.17
C GLY A 103 8.37 25.76 7.29
N GLU A 104 7.06 25.89 7.45
CA GLU A 104 6.41 27.19 7.66
C GLU A 104 6.76 27.78 9.03
N VAL A 105 6.89 26.94 10.07
CA VAL A 105 7.36 27.35 11.40
C VAL A 105 8.82 27.79 11.33
N GLU A 106 9.70 26.99 10.73
CA GLU A 106 11.13 27.32 10.56
C GLU A 106 11.30 28.66 9.84
N ASN A 107 10.56 28.89 8.74
CA ASN A 107 10.60 30.16 8.01
C ASN A 107 10.12 31.36 8.86
N LEU A 108 9.19 31.17 9.78
CA LEU A 108 8.70 32.23 10.68
C LEU A 108 9.63 32.47 11.89
N GLU A 109 10.39 31.46 12.29
CA GLU A 109 11.37 31.54 13.38
C GLU A 109 12.68 32.15 12.91
N ASP A 110 13.18 31.71 11.75
CA ASP A 110 14.46 32.13 11.16
C ASP A 110 14.34 33.40 10.30
N GLN A 111 13.16 34.03 10.28
CA GLN A 111 12.93 35.25 9.53
C GLN A 111 13.90 36.36 9.99
N ILE A 112 14.78 36.80 9.09
CA ILE A 112 15.67 37.93 9.33
C ILE A 112 14.89 39.23 9.10
N PHE A 113 14.74 40.02 10.16
CA PHE A 113 14.06 41.31 10.09
C PHE A 113 15.06 42.44 9.84
N LEU A 114 14.97 43.07 8.66
CA LEU A 114 15.77 44.27 8.32
C LEU A 114 15.34 45.51 9.13
N ILE A 115 14.10 45.50 9.62
CA ILE A 115 13.52 46.53 10.51
C ILE A 115 13.00 45.81 11.74
N PRO A 116 13.28 46.27 12.97
CA PRO A 116 12.77 45.62 14.18
C PRO A 116 11.24 45.51 14.18
N GLU A 117 10.73 44.32 14.48
CA GLU A 117 9.29 44.10 14.65
C GLU A 117 8.74 44.99 15.79
N THR A 118 7.53 45.51 15.58
CA THR A 118 6.75 46.09 16.67
C THR A 118 6.28 45.01 17.64
N LYS A 119 5.95 45.38 18.88
CA LYS A 119 5.39 44.44 19.87
C LYS A 119 4.10 43.75 19.39
N ALA A 120 3.31 44.44 18.56
CA ALA A 120 2.08 43.89 18.01
C ALA A 120 2.38 42.80 16.96
N GLU A 121 3.30 43.07 16.03
CA GLU A 121 3.73 42.12 14.99
C GLU A 121 4.36 40.87 15.60
N LYS A 122 5.26 41.04 16.57
CA LYS A 122 5.87 39.93 17.30
C LYS A 122 4.81 39.03 17.94
N LYS A 123 3.82 39.62 18.62
CA LYS A 123 2.72 38.88 19.25
C LYS A 123 1.85 38.13 18.22
N THR A 124 1.64 38.70 17.04
CA THR A 124 0.90 38.00 15.97
C THR A 124 1.68 36.83 15.40
N ARG A 125 2.99 36.96 15.24
CA ARG A 125 3.88 35.88 14.78
C ARG A 125 3.95 34.74 15.78
N GLU A 126 4.17 35.04 17.05
CA GLU A 126 4.16 34.06 18.14
C GLU A 126 2.84 33.28 18.22
N LYS A 127 1.69 33.97 18.05
CA LYS A 127 0.38 33.31 17.97
C LYS A 127 0.24 32.39 16.75
N LYS A 128 0.78 32.80 15.59
CA LYS A 128 0.75 31.97 14.37
C LYS A 128 1.61 30.71 14.58
N ILE A 129 2.82 30.84 15.10
CA ILE A 129 3.71 29.72 15.43
C ILE A 129 3.03 28.77 16.44
N ALA A 130 2.45 29.29 17.51
CA ALA A 130 1.73 28.47 18.49
C ALA A 130 0.55 27.70 17.87
N LYS A 131 -0.16 28.29 16.91
CA LYS A 131 -1.24 27.61 16.19
C LYS A 131 -0.71 26.50 15.28
N LEU A 132 0.37 26.77 14.55
CA LEU A 132 1.02 25.79 13.67
C LEU A 132 1.58 24.61 14.47
N ASN A 133 2.26 24.87 15.59
CA ASN A 133 2.79 23.82 16.47
C ASN A 133 1.69 22.92 17.03
N ASN A 134 0.55 23.49 17.46
CA ASN A 134 -0.61 22.69 17.88
C ASN A 134 -1.16 21.79 16.74
N GLU A 135 -1.09 22.22 15.48
CA GLU A 135 -1.50 21.40 14.34
C GLU A 135 -0.48 20.31 14.01
N ILE A 136 0.81 20.64 14.09
CA ILE A 136 1.94 19.71 13.96
C ILE A 136 1.83 18.59 15.00
N ASP A 137 1.60 18.92 16.27
CA ASP A 137 1.49 17.93 17.35
C ASP A 137 0.33 16.95 17.12
N LYS A 138 -0.84 17.47 16.70
CA LYS A 138 -1.98 16.63 16.35
C LYS A 138 -1.67 15.68 15.19
N LEU A 139 -1.04 16.18 14.13
CA LEU A 139 -0.64 15.37 12.98
C LEU A 139 0.40 14.32 13.36
N ARG A 140 1.34 14.64 14.25
CA ARG A 140 2.35 13.68 14.73
C ARG A 140 1.70 12.51 15.47
N VAL A 141 0.76 12.79 16.36
CA VAL A 141 -0.01 11.76 17.08
C VAL A 141 -0.80 10.89 16.10
N GLU A 142 -1.49 11.50 15.13
CA GLU A 142 -2.26 10.75 14.12
C GLU A 142 -1.36 9.85 13.26
N ILE A 143 -0.19 10.35 12.84
CA ILE A 143 0.80 9.55 12.10
C ILE A 143 1.30 8.39 12.97
N GLU A 144 1.68 8.66 14.23
CA GLU A 144 2.17 7.62 15.14
C GLU A 144 1.11 6.54 15.40
N ASP A 145 -0.15 6.92 15.58
CA ASP A 145 -1.28 5.99 15.73
C ASP A 145 -1.49 5.13 14.47
N ILE A 146 -1.27 5.69 13.27
CA ILE A 146 -1.36 4.93 12.01
C ILE A 146 -0.16 4.00 11.83
N GLU A 147 1.05 4.43 12.17
CA GLU A 147 2.27 3.66 11.95
C GLU A 147 2.51 2.59 13.02
N GLY A 148 2.18 2.90 14.28
CA GLY A 148 2.33 2.04 15.44
C GLY A 148 1.03 1.37 15.91
N GLY A 149 -0.12 1.72 15.33
CA GLY A 149 -1.40 1.17 15.71
C GLY A 149 -1.51 -0.32 15.41
N LYS A 150 -1.73 -1.13 16.46
CA LYS A 150 -1.99 -2.59 16.35
C LYS A 150 -3.15 -2.92 15.41
N ILE A 151 -4.10 -2.00 15.22
CA ILE A 151 -5.23 -2.16 14.30
C ILE A 151 -4.77 -2.38 12.85
N TYR A 152 -3.62 -1.83 12.46
CA TYR A 152 -3.07 -1.95 11.11
C TYR A 152 -2.13 -3.14 10.93
N GLU A 153 -1.75 -3.84 12.01
CA GLU A 153 -0.85 -5.01 11.96
C GLU A 153 -1.41 -6.12 11.06
N ASN A 154 -2.73 -6.31 11.13
CA ASN A 154 -3.46 -7.29 10.33
C ASN A 154 -4.29 -6.65 9.21
N ALA A 155 -4.05 -5.38 8.85
CA ALA A 155 -4.79 -4.71 7.79
C ALA A 155 -4.57 -5.42 6.44
N PHE A 156 -5.65 -5.57 5.67
CA PHE A 156 -5.62 -6.26 4.40
C PHE A 156 -5.81 -5.28 3.23
N GLU A 157 -4.76 -5.14 2.42
CA GLU A 157 -4.74 -4.21 1.29
C GLU A 157 -5.06 -4.94 -0.02
N TRP A 158 -6.32 -4.88 -0.45
CA TRP A 158 -6.79 -5.52 -1.70
C TRP A 158 -5.90 -5.22 -2.90
N ARG A 159 -5.51 -3.95 -3.06
CA ARG A 159 -4.66 -3.46 -4.15
C ARG A 159 -3.26 -4.06 -4.16
N PHE A 160 -2.76 -4.48 -3.01
CA PHE A 160 -1.42 -5.08 -2.91
C PHE A 160 -1.50 -6.60 -3.01
N GLU A 161 -2.65 -7.18 -2.73
CA GLU A 161 -2.83 -8.62 -2.60
C GLU A 161 -3.33 -9.27 -3.89
N PHE A 162 -4.05 -8.50 -4.71
CA PHE A 162 -4.62 -8.91 -6.00
C PHE A 162 -4.27 -7.88 -7.08
N PRO A 163 -3.26 -8.10 -7.93
CA PRO A 163 -2.95 -7.18 -9.02
C PRO A 163 -4.06 -7.10 -10.09
N GLU A 164 -4.98 -8.04 -10.14
CA GLU A 164 -6.10 -8.09 -11.08
C GLU A 164 -7.11 -6.97 -10.86
N VAL A 165 -7.16 -6.40 -9.65
CA VAL A 165 -8.02 -5.26 -9.31
C VAL A 165 -7.42 -3.92 -9.75
N LEU A 166 -6.28 -3.96 -10.46
CA LEU A 166 -5.57 -2.80 -10.98
C LEU A 166 -5.61 -2.77 -12.52
N ASN A 167 -5.76 -1.58 -13.09
CA ASN A 167 -5.47 -1.36 -14.51
C ASN A 167 -3.95 -1.35 -14.77
N ASP A 168 -3.54 -1.15 -16.02
CA ASP A 168 -2.12 -1.21 -16.41
C ASP A 168 -1.29 -0.03 -15.87
N ASP A 169 -1.96 1.06 -15.50
CA ASP A 169 -1.36 2.22 -14.82
C ASP A 169 -1.27 2.04 -13.28
N GLY A 170 -1.78 0.93 -12.74
CA GLY A 170 -1.79 0.66 -11.30
C GLY A 170 -2.89 1.40 -10.52
N VAL A 171 -3.89 1.92 -11.23
CA VAL A 171 -5.10 2.52 -10.66
C VAL A 171 -6.05 1.40 -10.23
N PHE A 172 -6.63 1.54 -9.04
CA PHE A 172 -7.62 0.59 -8.54
C PHE A 172 -8.93 0.71 -9.33
N VAL A 173 -9.32 -0.38 -9.99
CA VAL A 173 -10.57 -0.45 -10.77
C VAL A 173 -11.70 -1.14 -10.01
N GLY A 174 -11.40 -1.78 -8.88
CA GLY A 174 -12.37 -2.51 -8.08
C GLY A 174 -12.53 -3.96 -8.51
N PHE A 175 -13.55 -4.60 -7.94
CA PHE A 175 -13.93 -5.99 -8.21
C PHE A 175 -15.36 -6.24 -7.74
N ASP A 176 -15.99 -7.27 -8.30
CA ASP A 176 -17.27 -7.78 -7.82
C ASP A 176 -17.03 -8.90 -6.81
N VAL A 177 -17.91 -8.98 -5.80
CA VAL A 177 -17.85 -10.03 -4.78
C VAL A 177 -19.08 -10.93 -4.86
N VAL A 178 -18.85 -12.24 -4.81
CA VAL A 178 -19.91 -13.24 -4.68
C VAL A 178 -19.72 -13.95 -3.36
N ILE A 179 -20.69 -13.80 -2.45
CA ILE A 179 -20.65 -14.41 -1.12
C ILE A 179 -21.65 -15.58 -1.11
N GLY A 180 -21.14 -16.80 -1.02
CA GLY A 180 -21.96 -17.99 -0.84
C GLY A 180 -22.35 -18.15 0.63
N ASN A 181 -23.66 -18.23 0.90
CA ASN A 181 -24.22 -18.36 2.24
C ASN A 181 -23.68 -17.30 3.23
N PRO A 182 -24.00 -16.01 3.01
CA PRO A 182 -23.56 -14.95 3.92
C PRO A 182 -24.10 -15.21 5.34
N PRO A 183 -23.38 -14.75 6.38
CA PRO A 183 -23.84 -14.91 7.76
C PRO A 183 -25.23 -14.28 7.91
N TYR A 184 -26.13 -14.99 8.59
CA TYR A 184 -27.43 -14.46 8.96
C TYR A 184 -27.22 -13.31 9.96
N VAL A 185 -27.67 -12.11 9.59
CA VAL A 185 -27.59 -10.88 10.41
C VAL A 185 -28.70 -10.86 11.44
#